data_AF-A0A0K8V3P6-F1
#
_entry.id   AF-A0A0K8V3P6-F1
#
_cell.length_a   1.000
_cell.length_b   1.000
_cell.length_c   1.000
_cell.angle_alpha   90.00
_cell.angle_beta   90.00
_cell.angle_gamma   90.00
#
_symmetry.space_group_name_H-M   'P 1'
#
loop_
_entity.id
_entity.type
_entity.pdbx_description
1 polymer ?
#
loop_
_entity_poly.entity_id
_entity_poly.type
_entity_poly.pdbx_seq_one_letter_code
_entity_poly.pdbx_strand_id
1 'polypeptide(L)'
;VKYNYVWVRIRLVGGVLISLVCLRQTDLKALIAYSSVAHIGIVLGGLITLTYWGLCGSYTLIIAHGLCSSGLFCLANITYERLGSRRLLINKGLLNFMPSITL
;
A
#
# COMPACT_ATOMS: atom_id res chain seq x y z
N VAL A 1 -1.22 29.56 -3.41
CA VAL A 1 -1.52 28.63 -4.53
C VAL A 1 -0.27 28.12 -5.26
N LYS A 2 0.69 28.95 -5.70
CA LYS A 2 1.89 28.48 -6.44
C LYS A 2 2.72 27.41 -5.71
N TYR A 3 2.87 27.50 -4.38
CA TYR A 3 3.63 26.50 -3.59
C TYR A 3 2.95 25.12 -3.53
N ASN A 4 1.62 25.05 -3.56
CA ASN A 4 0.90 23.75 -3.56
C ASN A 4 1.28 22.92 -4.79
N TYR A 5 1.48 23.54 -5.95
CA TYR A 5 1.87 22.81 -7.17
C TYR A 5 3.26 22.19 -7.11
N VAL A 6 4.20 22.77 -6.35
CA VAL A 6 5.53 22.18 -6.15
C VAL A 6 5.41 20.95 -5.25
N TRP A 7 4.70 21.08 -4.14
CA TRP A 7 4.47 19.98 -3.21
C TRP A 7 3.69 18.81 -3.84
N VAL A 8 2.64 19.10 -4.61
CA VAL A 8 1.86 18.06 -5.32
C VAL A 8 2.75 17.30 -6.31
N ARG A 9 3.60 18.00 -7.07
CA ARG A 9 4.53 17.35 -8.01
C ARG A 9 5.51 16.42 -7.29
N ILE A 10 6.09 16.87 -6.18
CA ILE A 10 7.02 16.04 -5.37
C ILE A 10 6.31 14.80 -4.84
N ARG A 11 5.07 14.92 -4.33
CA ARG A 11 4.31 13.76 -3.83
C ARG A 11 3.96 12.77 -4.92
N LEU A 12 3.56 13.23 -6.10
CA LEU A 12 3.24 12.36 -7.23
C LEU A 12 4.47 11.61 -7.73
N VAL A 13 5.59 12.30 -7.95
CA VAL A 13 6.85 11.66 -8.38
C VAL A 13 7.35 10.68 -7.32
N GLY A 14 7.33 11.08 -6.04
CA GLY A 14 7.69 10.21 -4.92
C GLY A 14 6.82 8.95 -4.85
N GLY A 15 5.51 9.09 -5.03
CA GLY A 15 4.57 7.96 -5.05
C GLY A 15 4.88 6.95 -6.17
N VAL A 16 5.19 7.43 -7.37
CA VAL A 16 5.61 6.57 -8.49
C VAL A 16 6.92 5.85 -8.17
N LEU A 17 7.94 6.55 -7.67
CA LEU A 17 9.22 5.94 -7.31
C LEU A 17 9.05 4.84 -6.24
N ILE A 18 8.27 5.10 -5.20
CA ILE A 18 8.01 4.12 -4.13
C ILE A 18 7.24 2.91 -4.67
N SER A 19 6.30 3.12 -5.60
CA SER A 19 5.60 2.00 -6.24
C SER A 19 6.53 1.11 -7.07
N LEU A 20 7.53 1.69 -7.74
CA LEU A 20 8.55 0.93 -8.47
C LEU A 20 9.46 0.13 -7.52
N VAL A 21 9.85 0.72 -6.39
CA VAL A 21 10.61 0.02 -5.34
C VAL A 21 9.77 -1.13 -4.76
N CYS A 22 8.47 -0.91 -4.56
CA CYS A 22 7.54 -1.94 -4.08
C CYS A 22 7.55 -3.18 -4.99
N LEU A 23 7.59 -3.03 -6.32
CA LEU A 23 7.63 -4.16 -7.27
C LEU A 23 8.90 -5.02 -7.18
N ARG A 24 9.96 -4.52 -6.55
CA ARG A 24 11.21 -5.25 -6.33
C ARG A 24 11.26 -5.95 -4.96
N GLN A 25 10.33 -5.64 -4.07
CA GLN A 25 10.34 -6.18 -2.71
C GLN A 25 9.97 -7.68 -2.72
N THR A 26 10.84 -8.51 -2.16
CA THR A 26 10.63 -9.97 -2.07
C THR A 26 9.94 -10.41 -0.78
N ASP A 27 9.91 -9.56 0.24
CA ASP A 27 9.32 -9.87 1.55
C ASP A 27 7.89 -9.32 1.66
N LEU A 28 6.95 -10.19 2.06
CA LEU A 28 5.52 -9.86 2.18
C LEU A 28 5.23 -8.66 3.10
N LYS A 29 5.83 -8.64 4.30
CA LYS A 29 5.61 -7.55 5.27
C LYS A 29 6.11 -6.20 4.76
N ALA A 30 7.28 -6.21 4.11
CA ALA A 30 7.86 -5.01 3.53
C ALA A 30 7.09 -4.55 2.29
N LEU A 31 6.59 -5.49 1.47
CA LEU A 31 5.75 -5.18 0.31
C LEU A 31 4.49 -4.39 0.73
N ILE A 32 3.78 -4.87 1.76
CA ILE A 32 2.58 -4.20 2.31
C ILE A 32 2.94 -2.83 2.92
N ALA A 33 4.12 -2.71 3.52
CA ALA A 33 4.59 -1.44 4.08
C ALA A 33 4.96 -0.41 2.99
N TYR A 34 5.64 -0.80 1.91
CA TYR A 34 5.98 0.14 0.84
C TYR A 34 4.77 0.57 0.02
N SER A 35 3.83 -0.34 -0.24
CA SER A 35 2.58 0.02 -0.92
C SER A 35 1.73 0.99 -0.09
N SER A 36 1.69 0.83 1.25
CA SER A 36 0.97 1.77 2.13
C SER A 36 1.54 3.18 2.10
N VAL A 37 2.86 3.32 2.06
CA VAL A 37 3.51 4.65 1.91
C VAL A 37 3.11 5.35 0.61
N ALA A 38 2.95 4.62 -0.50
CA ALA A 38 2.49 5.19 -1.77
C ALA A 38 1.06 5.74 -1.66
N HIS A 39 0.13 5.01 -1.04
CA HIS A 39 -1.25 5.47 -0.81
C HIS A 39 -1.32 6.73 0.06
N ILE A 40 -0.54 6.79 1.15
CA ILE A 40 -0.48 7.98 2.01
C ILE A 40 0.16 9.19 1.29
N GLY A 41 1.09 8.95 0.36
CA GLY A 41 1.63 9.98 -0.52
C GLY A 41 0.55 10.67 -1.36
N ILE A 42 -0.41 9.89 -1.90
CA ILE A 42 -1.55 10.39 -2.67
C ILE A 42 -2.51 11.17 -1.78
N VAL A 43 -2.80 10.66 -0.58
CA VAL A 43 -3.65 11.34 0.43
C VAL A 43 -3.09 12.74 0.73
N LEU A 44 -1.79 12.84 1.02
CA LEU A 44 -1.15 14.13 1.29
C LEU A 44 -1.16 15.05 0.06
N GLY A 45 -0.99 14.50 -1.15
CA GLY A 45 -1.16 15.26 -2.38
C GLY A 45 -2.57 15.86 -2.52
N GLY A 46 -3.61 15.07 -2.22
CA GLY A 46 -5.01 15.49 -2.23
C GLY A 46 -5.33 16.57 -1.19
N LEU A 47 -4.85 16.40 0.04
CA LEU A 47 -5.02 17.36 1.14
C LEU A 47 -4.41 18.73 0.80
N ILE A 48 -3.21 18.75 0.21
CA ILE A 48 -2.51 19.98 -0.14
C ILE A 48 -3.25 20.77 -1.24
N THR A 49 -4.12 20.15 -2.04
CA THR A 49 -4.91 20.89 -3.04
C THR A 49 -5.97 21.81 -2.41
N LEU A 50 -6.39 21.56 -1.17
CA LEU A 50 -7.45 22.31 -0.45
C LEU A 50 -8.76 22.45 -1.25
N THR A 51 -9.03 21.51 -2.15
CA THR A 51 -10.30 21.44 -2.89
C THR A 51 -11.27 20.50 -2.17
N TYR A 52 -12.57 20.76 -2.29
CA TYR A 52 -13.61 19.88 -1.71
C TYR A 52 -13.45 18.44 -2.19
N TRP A 53 -13.24 18.24 -3.49
CA TRP A 53 -12.97 16.94 -4.10
C TRP A 53 -11.71 16.26 -3.54
N GLY A 54 -10.62 17.02 -3.37
CA GLY A 54 -9.37 16.51 -2.79
C GLY A 54 -9.54 16.07 -1.33
N LEU A 55 -10.27 16.83 -0.53
CA LEU A 55 -10.58 16.50 0.86
C LEU A 55 -11.44 15.23 0.95
N CYS A 56 -12.56 15.18 0.22
CA CYS A 56 -13.43 14.00 0.19
C CYS A 56 -12.67 12.74 -0.28
N GLY A 57 -11.88 12.84 -1.35
CA GLY A 57 -11.08 11.72 -1.85
C GLY A 57 -9.97 11.27 -0.89
N SER A 58 -9.31 12.21 -0.21
CA SER A 58 -8.28 11.88 0.79
C SER A 58 -8.88 11.16 2.00
N TYR A 59 -10.08 11.56 2.44
CA TYR A 59 -10.78 10.96 3.56
C TYR A 59 -11.21 9.52 3.26
N THR A 60 -11.82 9.29 2.09
CA THR A 60 -12.22 7.93 1.68
C THR A 60 -11.03 7.00 1.51
N LEU A 61 -9.91 7.50 0.95
CA LEU A 61 -8.68 6.72 0.80
C LEU A 61 -8.08 6.30 2.14
N ILE A 62 -8.07 7.16 3.16
CA ILE A 62 -7.53 6.79 4.49
C ILE A 62 -8.35 5.65 5.10
N ILE A 63 -9.68 5.73 5.02
CA ILE A 63 -10.57 4.68 5.56
C ILE A 63 -10.34 3.36 4.81
N ALA A 64 -10.39 3.40 3.48
CA ALA A 64 -10.18 2.22 2.64
C ALA A 64 -8.80 1.60 2.88
N HIS A 65 -7.77 2.43 2.99
CA HIS A 65 -6.41 2.00 3.23
C HIS A 65 -6.24 1.32 4.60
N GLY A 66 -6.86 1.86 5.65
CA GLY A 66 -6.83 1.28 7.00
C GLY A 66 -7.46 -0.11 7.05
N LEU A 67 -8.61 -0.29 6.39
CA LEU A 67 -9.29 -1.59 6.32
C LEU A 67 -8.53 -2.60 5.45
N CYS A 68 -8.05 -2.19 4.29
CA CYS A 68 -7.33 -3.08 3.36
C CYS A 68 -5.97 -3.53 3.93
N SER A 69 -5.20 -2.60 4.49
CA SER A 69 -3.84 -2.91 4.96
C SER A 69 -3.86 -3.81 6.20
N SER A 70 -4.78 -3.58 7.13
CA SER A 70 -4.93 -4.44 8.31
C SER A 70 -5.30 -5.88 7.92
N GLY A 71 -6.21 -6.05 6.95
CA GLY A 71 -6.53 -7.35 6.37
C GLY A 71 -5.33 -8.05 5.74
N LEU A 72 -4.56 -7.34 4.91
CA LEU A 72 -3.34 -7.87 4.29
C LEU A 72 -2.25 -8.24 5.31
N PHE A 73 -2.07 -7.44 6.37
CA PHE A 73 -1.13 -7.77 7.45
C PHE A 73 -1.56 -9.02 8.23
N CYS A 74 -2.86 -9.19 8.48
CA CYS A 74 -3.40 -10.41 9.09
C CYS A 74 -3.12 -11.64 8.21
N LEU A 75 -3.43 -11.57 6.91
CA LEU A 75 -3.17 -12.64 5.96
C LEU A 75 -1.68 -12.98 5.85
N ALA A 76 -0.81 -11.97 5.83
CA ALA A 76 0.64 -12.15 5.82
C ALA A 76 1.13 -12.86 7.10
N ASN A 77 0.48 -12.64 8.25
CA ASN A 77 0.82 -13.35 9.47
C ASN A 77 0.35 -14.81 9.45
N ILE A 78 -0.86 -15.08 8.97
CA ILE A 78 -1.38 -16.46 8.85
C ILE A 78 -0.48 -17.28 7.92
N THR A 79 -0.07 -16.72 6.77
CA THR A 79 0.85 -17.41 5.85
C THR A 79 2.23 -17.64 6.47
N TYR A 80 2.72 -16.69 7.28
CA TYR A 80 3.98 -16.83 8.01
C TYR A 80 3.92 -17.93 9.07
N GLU A 81 2.84 -18.03 9.84
CA GLU A 81 2.67 -19.08 10.86
C GLU A 81 2.63 -20.50 10.25
N ARG A 82 2.13 -20.63 9.00
CA ARG A 82 2.01 -21.92 8.32
C ARG A 82 3.29 -22.38 7.62
N LEU A 83 4.03 -21.46 7.01
CA LEU A 83 5.23 -21.78 6.21
C LEU A 83 6.55 -21.44 6.91
N GLY A 84 6.53 -20.67 8.00
CA GLY A 84 7.73 -20.17 8.69
C GLY A 84 8.55 -19.17 7.87
N SER A 85 8.03 -18.70 6.73
CA SER A 85 8.76 -17.94 5.71
C SER A 85 8.00 -16.67 5.30
N ARG A 86 8.73 -15.55 5.13
CA ARG A 86 8.17 -14.24 4.70
C ARG A 86 8.42 -13.93 3.23
N ARG A 87 9.19 -14.76 2.53
CA ARG A 87 9.64 -14.51 1.14
C ARG A 87 8.58 -14.99 0.16
N LEU A 88 8.18 -14.11 -0.77
CA LEU A 88 7.19 -14.40 -1.81
C LEU A 88 7.54 -15.63 -2.67
N LEU A 89 8.84 -15.84 -2.93
CA LEU A 89 9.34 -16.96 -3.72
C LEU A 89 9.05 -18.33 -3.08
N ILE A 90 9.21 -18.42 -1.75
CA ILE A 90 8.96 -19.66 -1.00
C ILE A 90 7.44 -19.87 -0.85
N ASN A 91 6.71 -18.78 -0.70
CA ASN A 91 5.25 -18.78 -0.55
C ASN A 91 4.51 -18.96 -1.90
N LYS A 92 5.22 -19.21 -3.00
CA LYS A 92 4.62 -19.46 -4.31
C LYS A 92 3.86 -20.79 -4.30
N GLY A 93 2.68 -20.83 -4.92
CA GLY A 93 1.85 -22.04 -4.99
C GLY A 93 0.97 -22.30 -3.76
N LEU A 94 0.92 -21.36 -2.80
CA LEU A 94 0.02 -21.39 -1.63
C LEU A 94 -1.46 -21.59 -1.98
N LEU A 95 -1.88 -21.13 -3.16
CA LEU A 95 -3.24 -21.31 -3.68
C LEU A 95 -3.70 -22.78 -3.71
N ASN A 96 -2.81 -23.71 -4.05
CA ASN A 96 -3.15 -25.13 -4.08
C ASN A 96 -3.25 -25.75 -2.69
N PHE A 97 -2.53 -25.20 -1.71
CA PHE A 97 -2.50 -25.71 -0.34
C PHE A 97 -3.57 -25.08 0.55
N MET A 98 -3.91 -23.81 0.32
CA MET A 98 -4.82 -23.03 1.15
C MET A 98 -5.73 -22.14 0.29
N PRO A 99 -6.74 -22.72 -0.39
CA PRO A 99 -7.67 -21.96 -1.22
C PRO A 99 -8.57 -21.02 -0.40
N SER A 100 -8.68 -21.21 0.92
CA SER A 100 -9.45 -20.31 1.81
C SER A 100 -8.75 -18.98 2.10
N ILE A 101 -7.46 -18.85 1.80
CA ILE A 101 -6.72 -17.58 1.90
C ILE A 101 -7.02 -16.70 0.69
N THR A 102 -7.54 -17.28 -0.38
CA THR A 102 -7.98 -16.52 -1.53
C THR A 102 -9.42 -16.08 -1.37
N LEU A 103 -9.73 -14.95 -1.99
CA LEU A 103 -11.06 -14.36 -2.03
C LEU A 103 -11.97 -15.22 -2.90
#